data_AF-A0A9E4A5Z9-F1
#
_entry.id   AF-A0A9E4A5Z9-F1
#
_cell.length_a   1.000
_cell.length_b   1.000
_cell.length_c   1.000
_cell.angle_alpha   90.00
_cell.angle_beta   90.00
_cell.angle_gamma   90.00
#
_symmetry.space_group_name_H-M   'P 1'
#
loop_
_entity.id
_entity.type
_entity.pdbx_description
1 polymer ?
#
loop_
_entity_poly.entity_id
_entity_poly.type
_entity_poly.pdbx_seq_one_letter_code
_entity_poly.pdbx_strand_id
1 'polypeptide(L)'
;MSVVYLEDVVKIVGNKYLAIHIAGLRARELNKKEASFFTAISPRKPASEAIEELIEGKIEYNQLDSDPENLDDPFDVKEKDIPE
;
A
#
# COMPACT_ATOMS: atom_id res chain seq x y z
N MET A 1 3.00 -16.55 14.77
CA MET A 1 2.68 -15.15 14.38
C MET A 1 3.34 -14.28 15.42
N SER A 2 4.32 -13.47 15.04
CA SER A 2 4.93 -12.51 15.96
C SER A 2 3.88 -11.43 16.28
N VAL A 3 3.83 -11.00 17.54
CA VAL A 3 3.02 -9.84 17.90
C VAL A 3 3.78 -8.62 17.44
N VAL A 4 3.19 -7.87 16.52
CA VAL A 4 3.75 -6.60 16.04
C VAL A 4 3.09 -5.46 16.79
N TYR A 5 3.92 -4.61 17.40
CA TYR A 5 3.48 -3.40 18.08
C TYR A 5 3.53 -2.19 17.16
N LEU A 6 2.54 -1.30 17.30
CA LEU A 6 2.45 -0.07 16.50
C LEU A 6 3.69 0.81 16.75
N GLU A 7 4.20 0.81 17.97
CA GLU A 7 5.35 1.61 18.40
C GLU A 7 6.61 1.25 17.60
N ASP A 8 6.79 -0.02 17.24
CA ASP A 8 7.97 -0.47 16.50
C ASP A 8 7.91 -0.03 15.04
N VAL A 9 6.72 -0.05 14.46
CA VAL A 9 6.46 0.47 13.11
C VAL A 9 6.68 1.99 13.06
N VAL A 10 6.23 2.72 14.08
CA VAL A 10 6.38 4.18 14.16
C VAL A 10 7.84 4.59 14.36
N LYS A 11 8.65 3.81 15.10
CA LYS A 11 10.08 4.10 15.26
C LYS A 11 10.86 4.04 13.94
N ILE A 12 10.42 3.20 13.00
CA ILE A 12 11.10 2.99 11.72
C ILE A 12 10.74 4.11 10.73
N VAL A 13 9.44 4.41 10.60
CA VAL A 13 8.94 5.33 9.58
C VAL A 13 8.79 6.77 10.11
N GLY A 14 8.76 6.96 11.43
CA GLY A 14 8.57 8.25 12.09
C GLY A 14 7.13 8.79 12.04
N ASN A 15 6.29 8.27 11.14
CA ASN A 15 4.89 8.66 10.98
C ASN A 15 3.99 7.43 10.85
N LYS A 16 3.05 7.29 11.79
CA LYS A 16 2.10 6.15 11.84
C LYS A 16 1.21 6.03 10.60
N TYR A 17 0.82 7.15 10.01
CA TYR A 17 -0.07 7.15 8.84
C TYR A 17 0.69 6.75 7.58
N LEU A 18 1.92 7.26 7.45
CA LEU A 18 2.81 6.86 6.36
C LEU A 18 3.09 5.36 6.43
N ALA A 19 3.37 4.82 7.61
CA ALA A 19 3.61 3.39 7.77
C ALA A 19 2.41 2.53 7.38
N ILE A 20 1.19 2.92 7.78
CA ILE A 20 -0.04 2.23 7.37
C ILE A 20 -0.23 2.32 5.86
N HIS A 21 0.06 3.48 5.26
CA HIS A 21 -0.04 3.67 3.82
C HIS A 21 0.92 2.74 3.06
N ILE A 22 2.19 2.68 3.47
CA ILE A 22 3.22 1.81 2.91
C ILE A 22 2.81 0.34 3.03
N ALA A 23 2.42 -0.09 4.22
CA ALA A 23 1.99 -1.47 4.46
C ALA A 23 0.73 -1.81 3.62
N GLY A 24 -0.19 -0.86 3.44
CA GLY A 24 -1.37 -1.03 2.61
C GLY A 24 -1.05 -1.18 1.12
N LEU A 25 -0.16 -0.35 0.58
CA LEU A 25 0.31 -0.46 -0.80
C LEU A 25 0.99 -1.82 -1.02
N ARG A 26 1.88 -2.21 -0.11
CA ARG A 26 2.58 -3.49 -0.20
C ARG A 26 1.63 -4.69 -0.11
N ALA A 27 0.67 -4.66 0.79
CA ALA A 27 -0.34 -5.71 0.90
C ALA A 27 -1.17 -5.87 -0.38
N ARG A 28 -1.42 -4.79 -1.14
CA ARG A 28 -2.08 -4.85 -2.44
C ARG A 28 -1.20 -5.54 -3.49
N GLU A 29 0.10 -5.27 -3.50
CA GLU A 29 1.04 -5.95 -4.40
C GLU A 29 1.11 -7.46 -4.12
N LEU A 30 1.15 -7.83 -2.84
CA LEU A 30 1.14 -9.23 -2.41
C LEU A 30 -0.15 -9.93 -2.85
N ASN A 31 -1.31 -9.30 -2.64
CA ASN A 31 -2.60 -9.79 -3.14
C ASN A 31 -2.62 -9.97 -4.67
N LYS A 32 -2.09 -9.00 -5.43
CA LYS A 32 -2.03 -9.09 -6.89
C LYS A 32 -1.15 -10.24 -7.37
N LYS A 33 -0.02 -10.48 -6.68
CA LYS A 33 0.84 -11.63 -6.93
C LYS A 33 0.11 -12.94 -6.63
N GLU A 34 -0.49 -13.08 -5.47
CA GLU A 34 -1.23 -14.29 -5.09
C GLU A 34 -2.39 -14.60 -6.04
N ALA A 35 -3.15 -13.58 -6.46
CA ALA A 35 -4.21 -13.74 -7.46
C ALA A 35 -3.69 -14.23 -8.83
N SER A 36 -2.43 -13.95 -9.16
CA SER A 36 -1.78 -14.42 -10.38
C SER A 36 -1.34 -15.89 -10.27
N PHE A 37 -1.11 -16.39 -9.05
CA PHE A 37 -0.74 -17.77 -8.76
C PHE A 37 -1.96 -18.51 -8.19
N PHE A 38 -2.82 -19.01 -9.09
CA PHE A 38 -4.07 -19.76 -8.79
C PHE A 38 -3.96 -20.95 -7.80
N THR A 39 -2.76 -21.32 -7.36
CA THR A 39 -2.48 -22.51 -6.54
C THR A 39 -1.78 -22.24 -5.21
N ALA A 40 -1.41 -21.00 -4.89
CA ALA A 40 -0.68 -20.69 -3.66
C ALA A 40 -1.38 -19.57 -2.86
N ILE A 41 -2.50 -19.92 -2.21
CA ILE A 41 -3.03 -19.08 -1.14
C ILE A 41 -2.06 -19.19 0.02
N SER A 42 -1.25 -18.16 0.26
CA SER A 42 -0.40 -18.10 1.44
C SER A 42 -1.29 -18.19 2.69
N PRO A 43 -0.92 -18.99 3.71
CA PRO A 43 -1.66 -19.00 4.97
C PRO A 43 -1.53 -17.68 5.74
N ARG A 44 -0.63 -16.79 5.32
CA ARG A 44 -0.41 -15.48 5.93
C ARG A 44 -1.28 -14.42 5.27
N LYS A 45 -1.87 -13.55 6.09
CA LYS A 45 -2.60 -12.39 5.58
C LYS A 45 -1.60 -11.42 4.93
N PRO A 46 -1.84 -10.96 3.70
CA PRO A 46 -0.94 -10.02 3.00
C PRO A 46 -0.61 -8.76 3.81
N ALA A 47 -1.57 -8.25 4.59
CA ALA A 47 -1.35 -7.11 5.46
C ALA A 47 -0.36 -7.41 6.61
N SER A 48 -0.40 -8.61 7.16
CA SER A 48 0.55 -9.02 8.21
C SER A 48 1.96 -9.18 7.64
N GLU A 49 2.07 -9.76 6.45
CA GLU A 49 3.35 -9.91 5.75
C GLU A 49 3.97 -8.57 5.38
N ALA A 50 3.18 -7.63 4.86
CA ALA A 50 3.64 -6.28 4.55
C ALA A 50 4.16 -5.52 5.78
N ILE A 51 3.51 -5.69 6.94
CA ILE A 51 3.97 -5.07 8.20
C ILE A 51 5.28 -5.71 8.67
N GLU A 52 5.41 -7.03 8.58
CA GLU A 52 6.66 -7.74 8.91
C GLU A 52 7.80 -7.28 8.00
N GLU A 53 7.58 -7.21 6.69
CA GLU A 53 8.56 -6.71 5.72
C GLU A 53 8.98 -5.26 5.99
N LEU A 54 8.04 -4.41 6.42
CA LEU A 54 8.32 -3.02 6.79
C LEU A 54 9.22 -2.94 8.03
N ILE A 55 8.98 -3.78 9.05
CA ILE A 55 9.78 -3.83 10.27
C ILE A 55 11.18 -4.38 10.00
N GLU A 56 11.28 -5.38 9.14
CA GLU A 56 12.53 -6.00 8.73
C GLU A 56 13.38 -5.10 7.80
N GLY A 57 12.86 -3.93 7.41
CA GLY A 57 13.55 -3.00 6.51
C GLY A 57 13.66 -3.52 5.07
N LYS A 58 12.81 -4.49 4.68
CA LYS A 58 12.79 -5.07 3.32
C LYS A 58 12.07 -4.19 2.30
N ILE A 59 11.36 -3.15 2.77
CA ILE A 59 10.64 -2.21 1.95
C ILE A 59 11.26 -0.83 2.16
N GLU A 60 11.91 -0.31 1.13
CA GLU A 60 12.34 1.08 1.08
C GLU A 60 11.26 1.90 0.37
N TYR A 61 10.58 2.77 1.12
CA TYR A 61 9.62 3.70 0.53
C TYR A 61 10.35 4.96 0.08
N ASN A 62 10.86 4.92 -1.14
CA ASN A 62 11.19 6.14 -1.84
C ASN A 62 9.88 6.79 -2.24
N GLN A 63 9.65 8.01 -1.74
CA GLN A 63 8.55 8.86 -2.16
C GLN A 63 8.62 8.94 -3.68
N LEU A 64 7.77 8.20 -4.39
CA LEU A 64 7.55 8.43 -5.81
C LEU A 64 7.10 9.87 -5.87
N ASP A 65 7.91 10.73 -6.50
CA ASP A 65 7.45 12.03 -6.94
C ASP A 65 6.08 11.79 -7.57
N SER A 66 5.05 12.30 -6.89
CA SER A 66 3.68 12.18 -7.33
C SER A 66 3.63 12.86 -8.68
N ASP A 67 3.62 12.06 -9.75
CA ASP A 67 3.34 12.54 -11.09
C ASP A 67 1.90 13.07 -11.03
N PRO A 68 1.69 14.40 -11.07
CA PRO A 68 0.36 14.97 -10.85
C PRO A 68 -0.61 14.63 -12.00
N GLU A 69 -0.11 14.00 -13.08
CA GLU A 69 -0.87 13.66 -14.28
C GLU A 69 -1.63 12.33 -14.22
N ASN A 70 -1.51 11.54 -13.14
CA ASN A 70 -2.18 10.24 -13.00
C ASN A 70 -3.19 10.17 -11.83
N LEU A 71 -3.82 11.30 -11.52
CA LEU A 71 -5.10 11.30 -10.82
C LEU A 71 -6.19 11.23 -11.88
N ASP A 72 -6.56 10.01 -12.31
CA ASP A 72 -7.89 9.78 -12.86
C ASP A 72 -8.90 10.05 -11.73
N ASP A 73 -9.19 11.33 -11.49
CA ASP A 73 -10.24 11.76 -10.59
C ASP A 73 -11.58 11.38 -11.25
N PRO A 74 -12.32 10.39 -10.71
CA PRO A 74 -13.60 9.99 -11.27
C PRO A 74 -14.67 11.08 -11.18
N PHE A 75 -14.36 12.23 -10.57
CA PHE A 75 -15.21 13.41 -10.47
C PHE A 75 -14.74 14.61 -11.29
N ASP A 76 -13.69 14.50 -12.12
CA ASP A 76 -13.30 15.55 -13.07
C ASP A 76 -14.25 15.55 -14.28
N VAL A 77 -15.48 15.98 -14.03
CA VAL A 77 -16.48 16.21 -15.06
C VAL A 77 -16.05 17.47 -15.80
N LYS A 78 -15.35 17.30 -16.93
CA LYS A 78 -15.07 18.39 -17.86
C LYS A 78 -16.41 19.05 -18.21
N GLU A 79 -16.60 20.31 -17.82
CA GLU A 79 -17.82 21.13 -18.00
C GLU A 79 -18.27 21.32 -19.47
N LYS A 80 -17.69 20.60 -20.43
CA LYS A 80 -18.00 20.72 -21.86
C LYS A 80 -19.17 19.88 -22.36
N ASP A 81 -19.75 19.02 -21.53
CA ASP A 81 -20.89 18.15 -21.91
C ASP A 81 -22.24 18.59 -21.31
N ILE A 82 -22.42 19.90 -21.07
CA ILE A 82 -23.74 20.46 -20.78
C ILE A 82 -24.30 21.02 -22.09
N PRO A 83 -25.26 20.34 -22.74
CA PRO A 83 -25.99 20.94 -23.84
C PRO A 83 -26.83 22.12 -23.31
N GLU A 84 -26.70 23.29 -23.96
CA GLU A 84 -27.56 24.47 -23.73
C GLU A 84 -29.04 24.18 -23.95
#